data_AF-A0A4Q7FND6-F1
#
_entry.id   AF-A0A4Q7FND6-F1
#
_cell.length_a   1.000
_cell.length_b   1.000
_cell.length_c   1.000
_cell.angle_alpha   90.00
_cell.angle_beta   90.00
_cell.angle_gamma   90.00
#
_symmetry.space_group_name_H-M   'P 1'
#
loop_
_entity.id
_entity.type
_entity.pdbx_description
1 polymer ?
#
loop_
_entity_poly.entity_id
_entity_poly.type
_entity_poly.pdbx_seq_one_letter_code
_entity_poly.pdbx_strand_id
1 'polypeptide(L)'
;MLLLRLIAKQLRFPDYFSENWDALEECLRDLSWLPAGRIILEHADVPLVRDVASAKVYVAILADATRKMTKSDHPLQIIFPSGCIDQIKWLLRL
;
A
#
# COMPACT_ATOMS: atom_id res chain seq x y z
N MET A 1 12.48 0.57 7.49
CA MET A 1 11.43 1.51 7.96
C MET A 1 10.28 0.70 8.57
N LEU A 2 9.80 1.00 9.79
CA LEU A 2 8.84 0.12 10.51
C LEU A 2 7.58 -0.21 9.70
N LEU A 3 7.00 0.78 9.00
CA LEU A 3 5.82 0.59 8.16
C LEU A 3 6.02 -0.48 7.08
N LEU A 4 7.11 -0.41 6.31
CA LEU A 4 7.38 -1.34 5.21
C LEU A 4 7.56 -2.78 5.70
N ARG A 5 8.24 -2.95 6.84
CA ARG A 5 8.40 -4.27 7.48
C ARG A 5 7.05 -4.87 7.87
N LEU A 6 6.15 -4.05 8.43
CA LEU A 6 4.82 -4.51 8.82
C LEU A 6 4.02 -4.94 7.59
N ILE A 7 4.03 -4.16 6.52
CA ILE A 7 3.34 -4.51 5.27
C ILE A 7 3.90 -5.80 4.67
N ALA A 8 5.23 -5.88 4.54
CA ALA A 8 5.91 -7.05 3.98
C ALA A 8 5.58 -8.31 4.77
N LYS A 9 5.55 -8.24 6.10
CA LYS A 9 5.17 -9.36 6.95
C LYS A 9 3.71 -9.77 6.74
N GLN A 10 2.78 -8.82 6.70
CA GLN A 10 1.34 -9.11 6.59
C GLN A 10 0.96 -9.65 5.21
N LEU A 11 1.56 -9.12 4.15
CA LEU A 11 1.35 -9.56 2.77
C LEU A 11 2.31 -10.69 2.34
N ARG A 12 3.12 -11.19 3.27
CA ARG A 12 4.10 -12.28 3.05
C ARG A 12 4.98 -12.02 1.82
N PHE A 13 5.52 -10.81 1.74
CA PHE A 13 6.42 -10.44 0.65
C PHE A 13 7.61 -11.40 0.56
N PRO A 14 8.15 -11.63 -0.64
CA PRO A 14 9.31 -12.50 -0.84
C PRO A 14 10.58 -11.98 -0.14
N ASP A 15 11.53 -12.89 0.06
CA ASP A 15 12.81 -12.62 0.75
C ASP A 15 13.70 -11.58 0.04
N TYR A 16 13.44 -11.28 -1.25
CA TYR A 16 14.16 -10.26 -1.99
C TYR A 16 13.68 -8.82 -1.67
N PHE A 17 12.64 -8.65 -0.86
CA PHE A 17 12.11 -7.34 -0.52
C PHE A 17 13.15 -6.48 0.24
N SER A 18 13.52 -5.34 -0.33
CA SER A 18 14.64 -4.51 0.14
C SER A 18 14.23 -3.28 0.96
N GLU A 19 13.01 -3.28 1.53
CA GLU A 19 12.50 -2.24 2.44
C GLU A 19 12.65 -0.78 1.97
N ASN A 20 12.41 -0.52 0.68
CA ASN A 20 12.36 0.83 0.11
C ASN A 20 11.06 1.04 -0.69
N TRP A 21 10.87 2.26 -1.21
CA TRP A 21 9.65 2.66 -1.91
C TRP A 21 9.46 1.93 -3.23
N ASP A 22 10.52 1.78 -4.02
CA ASP A 22 10.47 1.07 -5.30
C ASP A 22 10.11 -0.41 -5.09
N ALA A 23 10.76 -1.08 -4.14
CA ALA A 23 10.46 -2.47 -3.80
C ALA A 23 9.03 -2.66 -3.27
N LEU A 24 8.50 -1.68 -2.52
CA LEU A 24 7.10 -1.70 -2.08
C LEU A 24 6.17 -1.62 -3.29
N GLU A 25 6.44 -0.70 -4.19
CA GLU A 25 5.64 -0.49 -5.40
C GLU A 25 5.64 -1.73 -6.30
N GLU A 26 6.80 -2.36 -6.51
CA GLU A 26 6.93 -3.61 -7.24
C GLU A 26 6.12 -4.74 -6.59
N CYS A 27 6.31 -4.96 -5.29
CA CYS A 27 5.61 -6.05 -4.58
C CYS A 27 4.09 -5.83 -4.51
N LEU A 28 3.62 -4.58 -4.39
CA LEU A 28 2.18 -4.30 -4.41
C LEU A 28 1.55 -4.41 -5.80
N ARG A 29 2.34 -4.51 -6.87
CA ARG A 29 1.84 -4.70 -8.24
C ARG A 29 1.85 -6.17 -8.67
N ASP A 30 2.45 -7.05 -7.88
CA ASP A 30 2.47 -8.49 -8.08
C ASP A 30 2.28 -9.19 -6.73
N LEU A 31 1.07 -9.67 -6.46
CA LEU A 31 0.76 -10.44 -5.24
C LEU A 31 0.54 -11.92 -5.57
N SER A 32 1.15 -12.42 -6.65
CA SER A 32 0.93 -13.77 -7.17
C SER A 32 1.30 -14.90 -6.19
N TRP A 33 2.13 -14.61 -5.19
CA TRP A 33 2.46 -15.55 -4.11
C TRP A 33 1.34 -15.75 -3.08
N LEU A 34 0.33 -14.88 -3.06
CA LEU A 34 -0.86 -15.05 -2.23
C LEU A 34 -1.89 -15.94 -2.96
N PRO A 35 -2.83 -16.58 -2.22
CA PRO A 35 -3.98 -17.22 -2.84
C PRO A 35 -4.73 -16.23 -3.73
N ALA A 36 -5.19 -16.70 -4.90
CA ALA A 36 -6.01 -15.90 -5.80
C ALA A 36 -7.28 -15.41 -5.09
N GLY A 37 -7.72 -14.21 -5.45
CA GLY A 37 -8.84 -13.53 -4.84
C GLY A 37 -8.49 -12.13 -4.35
N ARG A 38 -9.52 -11.43 -3.88
CA ARG A 38 -9.38 -10.04 -3.43
C ARG A 38 -8.49 -9.95 -2.19
N ILE A 39 -7.51 -9.04 -2.25
CA ILE A 39 -6.65 -8.70 -1.13
C ILE A 39 -7.10 -7.36 -0.56
N ILE A 40 -7.32 -7.31 0.76
CA ILE A 40 -7.68 -6.08 1.47
C ILE A 40 -6.53 -5.73 2.40
N LEU A 41 -5.96 -4.53 2.21
CA LEU A 41 -5.03 -3.92 3.14
C LEU A 41 -5.77 -2.82 3.90
N GLU A 42 -6.09 -3.12 5.16
CA GLU A 42 -6.79 -2.20 6.06
C GLU A 42 -5.79 -1.47 6.95
N HIS A 43 -5.95 -0.15 7.03
CA HIS A 43 -5.17 0.73 7.87
C HIS A 43 -5.97 1.17 9.08
N ALA A 44 -5.30 1.17 10.25
CA ALA A 44 -5.88 1.72 11.49
C ALA A 44 -5.83 3.25 11.54
N ASP A 45 -4.91 3.87 10.79
CA ASP A 45 -4.68 5.31 10.71
C ASP A 45 -4.08 5.71 9.35
N VAL A 46 -3.73 6.98 9.20
CA VAL A 46 -2.85 7.41 8.10
C VAL A 46 -1.41 7.30 8.60
N PRO A 47 -0.56 6.42 8.06
CA PRO A 47 0.81 6.33 8.53
C PRO A 47 1.64 7.53 8.04
N LEU A 48 2.77 7.77 8.70
CA LEU A 48 3.77 8.79 8.32
C LEU A 48 3.26 10.24 8.36
N VAL A 49 2.21 10.56 9.12
CA VAL A 49 1.69 11.94 9.22
C VAL A 49 2.71 13.01 9.63
N ARG A 50 3.80 12.62 10.29
CA ARG A 50 4.89 13.52 10.70
C ARG A 50 5.90 13.80 9.56
N ASP A 51 5.83 13.04 8.47
CA ASP A 51 6.62 13.20 7.26
C ASP A 51 5.69 13.18 6.05
N VAL A 52 5.15 14.35 5.72
CA VAL A 52 4.19 14.54 4.64
C VAL A 52 4.73 14.07 3.29
N ALA A 53 6.02 14.27 3.01
CA ALA A 53 6.61 13.86 1.74
C ALA A 53 6.56 12.34 1.58
N SER A 54 6.99 11.61 2.60
CA SER A 54 6.89 10.14 2.63
C SER A 54 5.45 9.64 2.65
N ALA A 55 4.54 10.33 3.36
CA ALA A 55 3.11 9.99 3.35
C ALA A 55 2.48 10.12 1.95
N LYS A 56 2.85 11.18 1.21
CA LYS A 56 2.40 11.36 -0.19
C LYS A 56 2.91 10.23 -1.09
N VAL A 57 4.21 9.90 -1.01
CA VAL A 57 4.79 8.78 -1.78
C VAL A 57 4.08 7.47 -1.46
N TYR A 58 3.88 7.18 -0.17
CA TYR A 58 3.20 5.96 0.25
C TYR A 58 1.77 5.86 -0.29
N VAL A 59 0.95 6.89 -0.10
CA VAL A 59 -0.44 6.91 -0.56
C VAL A 59 -0.52 6.87 -2.10
N ALA A 60 0.42 7.50 -2.81
CA ALA A 60 0.52 7.43 -4.26
C ALA A 60 0.82 6.00 -4.75
N ILE A 61 1.77 5.30 -4.12
CA ILE A 61 2.09 3.89 -4.42
C ILE A 61 0.86 3.00 -4.21
N LEU A 62 0.16 3.15 -3.07
CA LEU A 62 -1.05 2.39 -2.78
C LEU A 62 -2.16 2.61 -3.82
N ALA A 63 -2.36 3.87 -4.24
CA ALA A 63 -3.36 4.24 -5.23
C ALA A 63 -3.02 3.69 -6.62
N ASP A 64 -1.74 3.70 -7.00
CA ASP A 64 -1.31 3.11 -8.26
C ASP A 64 -1.43 1.59 -8.28
N ALA A 65 -0.96 0.92 -7.23
CA ALA A 65 -1.09 -0.52 -7.08
C ALA A 65 -2.54 -0.97 -7.17
N THR A 66 -3.46 -0.31 -6.45
CA THR A 66 -4.92 -0.58 -6.50
C THR A 66 -5.45 -0.49 -7.93
N ARG A 67 -5.10 0.57 -8.66
CA ARG A 67 -5.52 0.77 -10.06
C ARG A 67 -4.98 -0.34 -10.97
N LYS A 68 -3.70 -0.69 -10.82
CA LYS A 68 -3.04 -1.70 -11.67
C LYS A 68 -3.57 -3.11 -11.41
N MET A 69 -3.84 -3.44 -10.15
CA MET A 69 -4.33 -4.76 -9.75
C MET A 69 -5.84 -4.96 -9.96
N THR A 70 -6.61 -3.93 -10.31
CA THR A 70 -8.09 -4.02 -10.39
C THR A 70 -8.59 -5.17 -11.29
N LYS A 71 -7.82 -5.53 -12.33
CA LYS A 71 -8.17 -6.59 -13.30
C LYS A 71 -7.31 -7.85 -13.18
N SER A 72 -6.48 -7.99 -12.14
CA SER A 72 -5.68 -9.19 -11.92
C SER A 72 -6.51 -10.26 -11.19
N ASP A 73 -5.92 -11.45 -11.03
CA ASP A 73 -6.47 -12.51 -10.17
C ASP A 73 -6.37 -12.17 -8.67
N HIS A 74 -5.68 -11.08 -8.33
CA HIS A 74 -5.44 -10.60 -6.96
C HIS A 74 -5.81 -9.13 -6.81
N PRO A 75 -7.08 -8.72 -7.01
CA PRO A 75 -7.44 -7.31 -6.93
C PRO A 75 -7.17 -6.78 -5.53
N LEU A 76 -6.31 -5.76 -5.45
CA LEU A 76 -5.95 -5.07 -4.21
C LEU A 76 -6.95 -3.97 -3.90
N GLN A 77 -7.43 -3.93 -2.66
CA GLN A 77 -8.23 -2.85 -2.10
C GLN A 77 -7.56 -2.30 -0.85
N ILE A 78 -7.56 -0.98 -0.73
CA ILE A 78 -7.00 -0.26 0.41
C ILE A 78 -8.15 0.38 1.18
N ILE A 79 -8.19 0.17 2.49
CA ILE A 79 -9.21 0.74 3.38
C ILE A 79 -8.52 1.62 4.41
N PHE A 80 -8.92 2.88 4.48
CA PHE A 80 -8.55 3.80 5.55
C PHE A 80 -9.77 4.10 6.43
N PRO A 81 -9.57 4.50 7.71
CA PRO A 81 -10.67 4.91 8.58
C PRO A 81 -11.43 6.09 7.97
N SER A 82 -12.77 6.11 8.12
CA SER A 82 -13.63 7.15 7.55
C SER A 82 -13.26 8.57 8.01
N GLY A 83 -12.76 8.71 9.24
CA GLY A 83 -12.29 9.99 9.79
C GLY A 83 -11.04 10.56 9.09
N CYS A 84 -10.38 9.80 8.23
CA CYS A 84 -9.15 10.19 7.54
C CYS A 84 -9.35 10.48 6.05
N ILE A 85 -10.57 10.41 5.52
CA ILE A 85 -10.85 10.53 4.07
C ILE A 85 -10.32 11.85 3.50
N ASP A 86 -10.52 12.98 4.18
CA ASP A 86 -10.06 14.29 3.68
C ASP A 86 -8.53 14.39 3.68
N GLN A 87 -7.87 13.77 4.66
CA GLN A 87 -6.41 13.70 4.70
C GLN A 87 -5.86 12.85 3.56
N ILE A 88 -6.46 11.69 3.29
CA ILE A 88 -6.06 10.83 2.16
C ILE A 88 -6.28 11.55 0.82
N LYS A 89 -7.43 12.21 0.65
CA LYS A 89 -7.69 13.03 -0.54
C LYS A 89 -6.67 14.15 -0.70
N TRP A 90 -6.27 14.79 0.40
CA TRP A 90 -5.25 15.83 0.37
C TRP A 90 -3.87 15.27 -0.01
N LEU A 91 -3.48 14.12 0.53
CA LEU A 91 -2.22 13.46 0.18
C LEU A 91 -2.16 13.02 -1.29
N LEU A 92 -3.30 12.67 -1.89
CA LEU A 92 -3.41 12.31 -3.31
C LEU A 92 -3.39 13.51 -4.26
N ARG A 93 -3.63 14.72 -3.77
CA ARG A 93 -3.49 15.95 -4.55
C ARG A 93 -1.99 16.28 -4.62
N LEU A 94 -1.34 15.80 -5.69
CA LEU A 94 -0.03 16.27 -6.13
C LEU A 94 -0.16 17.67 -6.75
#